data_AF-D4EA46-F1
#
_entry.id   AF-D4EA46-F1
#
_cell.length_a   1.000
_cell.length_b   1.000
_cell.length_c   1.000
_cell.angle_alpha   90.00
_cell.angle_beta   90.00
_cell.angle_gamma   90.00
#
_symmetry.space_group_name_H-M   'P 1'
#
loop_
_entity.id
_entity.type
_entity.pdbx_description
1 polymer ?
#
loop_
_entity_poly.entity_id
_entity_poly.type
_entity_poly.pdbx_seq_one_letter_code
_entity_poly.pdbx_strand_id
1 'polypeptide(L)'
;MLRASLETSAELTYWLRSRGLEGWVMVMRDEDTDALIAGFNAEGWDASGWQPSPPPGDGWFMGAIYDNEDGPMCLWLRPVAHGEGA
;
A
#
# COMPACT_ATOMS: atom_id res chain seq x y z
N MET A 1 -8.57 -4.93 -10.40
CA MET A 1 -7.58 -4.44 -11.39
C MET A 1 -6.72 -3.41 -10.69
N LEU A 2 -5.45 -3.73 -10.44
CA LEU A 2 -4.50 -2.88 -9.71
C LEU A 2 -4.36 -1.54 -10.43
N ARG A 3 -4.69 -0.41 -9.76
CA ARG A 3 -4.54 0.96 -10.28
C ARG A 3 -3.58 1.78 -9.41
N ALA A 4 -2.45 1.20 -9.05
CA ALA A 4 -1.29 1.94 -8.56
C ALA A 4 -0.07 1.42 -9.34
N SER A 5 0.54 2.32 -10.10
CA SER A 5 1.49 2.02 -11.16
C SER A 5 2.90 2.33 -10.66
N LEU A 6 3.75 1.30 -10.51
CA LEU A 6 5.09 1.15 -11.12
C LEU A 6 6.07 0.25 -10.36
N GLU A 7 5.80 -0.16 -9.10
CA GLU A 7 6.77 -0.96 -8.33
C GLU A 7 6.28 -2.35 -7.90
N THR A 8 5.13 -2.80 -8.39
CA THR A 8 4.72 -4.19 -8.17
C THR A 8 5.27 -5.04 -9.32
N SER A 9 6.46 -5.62 -9.14
CA SER A 9 7.06 -6.51 -10.12
C SER A 9 6.07 -7.60 -10.57
N ALA A 10 6.26 -8.15 -11.77
CA ALA A 10 5.45 -9.27 -12.25
C ALA A 10 5.41 -10.43 -11.24
N GLU A 11 6.47 -10.57 -10.43
CA GLU A 11 6.59 -11.55 -9.36
C GLU A 11 5.64 -11.26 -8.19
N LEU A 12 5.54 -10.01 -7.72
CA LEU A 12 4.58 -9.65 -6.66
C LEU A 12 3.14 -9.83 -7.16
N THR A 13 2.85 -9.44 -8.41
CA THR A 13 1.54 -9.68 -9.01
C THR A 13 1.21 -11.17 -9.08
N TYR A 14 2.17 -12.00 -9.50
CA TYR A 14 2.01 -13.45 -9.54
C TYR A 14 1.79 -14.03 -8.14
N TRP A 15 2.59 -13.60 -7.17
CA TRP A 15 2.50 -14.05 -5.79
C TRP A 15 1.12 -13.73 -5.20
N LEU A 16 0.62 -12.49 -5.35
CA LEU A 16 -0.71 -12.10 -4.87
C LEU A 16 -1.80 -13.01 -5.45
N ARG A 17 -1.78 -13.24 -6.77
CA ARG A 17 -2.73 -14.15 -7.43
C ARG A 17 -2.63 -15.57 -6.91
N SER A 18 -1.42 -16.10 -6.73
CA SER A 18 -1.18 -17.45 -6.21
C SER A 18 -1.70 -17.63 -4.77
N ARG A 19 -1.86 -16.53 -4.03
CA ARG A 19 -2.38 -16.50 -2.66
C ARG A 19 -3.87 -16.09 -2.58
N GLY A 20 -4.53 -15.81 -3.70
CA GLY A 20 -5.91 -15.33 -3.70
C GLY A 20 -6.05 -13.95 -3.08
N LEU A 21 -5.05 -13.09 -3.25
CA LEU A 21 -5.01 -11.73 -2.69
C LEU A 21 -5.09 -10.68 -3.80
N GLU A 22 -5.62 -9.51 -3.46
CA GLU A 22 -5.39 -8.28 -4.19
C GLU A 22 -4.70 -7.23 -3.31
N GLY A 23 -3.99 -6.32 -3.96
CA GLY A 23 -3.20 -5.28 -3.30
C GLY A 23 -3.63 -3.87 -3.71
N TRP A 24 -3.39 -2.92 -2.82
CA TRP A 24 -3.56 -1.50 -3.05
C TRP A 24 -2.36 -0.76 -2.46
N VAL A 25 -1.74 0.15 -3.21
CA VAL A 25 -0.60 0.95 -2.75
C VAL A 25 -1.05 2.39 -2.58
N MET A 26 -0.63 3.00 -1.49
CA MET A 26 -0.86 4.41 -1.17
C MET A 26 0.46 5.08 -0.87
N VAL A 27 0.61 6.34 -1.29
CA VAL A 27 1.76 7.19 -0.93
C VAL A 27 1.35 8.06 0.25
N MET A 28 2.21 8.17 1.27
CA MET A 28 1.98 9.08 2.39
C MET A 28 1.74 10.52 1.92
N ARG A 29 2.44 10.94 0.86
CA ARG A 29 2.26 12.25 0.21
C ARG A 29 0.83 12.56 -0.19
N ASP A 30 0.07 11.55 -0.59
CA ASP A 30 -1.30 11.73 -1.09
C ASP A 30 -2.34 11.59 0.03
N GLU A 31 -1.96 11.03 1.18
CA GLU A 31 -2.86 10.80 2.33
C GLU A 31 -2.65 11.81 3.46
N ASP A 32 -1.40 12.10 3.81
CA ASP A 32 -1.02 12.91 4.97
C ASP A 32 0.20 13.79 4.65
N THR A 33 -0.04 14.80 3.81
CA THR A 33 0.99 15.77 3.40
C THR A 33 1.61 16.51 4.57
N ASP A 34 0.81 16.84 5.59
CA ASP A 34 1.28 17.60 6.75
C ASP A 34 2.25 16.76 7.60
N ALA A 35 1.91 15.50 7.87
CA ALA A 35 2.82 14.59 8.55
C ALA A 35 4.07 14.30 7.71
N LEU A 36 3.92 14.19 6.38
CA LEU A 36 5.05 13.99 5.48
C LEU A 36 6.05 15.15 5.57
N ILE A 37 5.56 16.40 5.53
CA ILE A 37 6.39 17.60 5.66
C ILE A 37 7.03 17.67 7.04
N ALA A 38 6.28 17.36 8.11
CA ALA A 38 6.78 17.38 9.48
C ALA A 38 7.88 16.32 9.74
N GLY A 39 7.78 15.17 9.08
CA GLY A 39 8.73 14.06 9.19
C GLY A 39 9.96 14.18 8.29
N PHE A 40 10.00 15.15 7.35
CA PHE A 40 11.14 15.30 6.45
C PHE A 40 12.30 16.04 7.11
N ASN A 41 13.46 15.39 7.19
CA ASN A 41 14.67 15.97 7.76
C ASN A 41 15.95 15.56 6.99
N ALA A 42 17.13 15.92 7.51
CA ALA A 42 18.41 15.66 6.85
C ALA A 42 18.73 14.15 6.65
N GLU A 43 18.05 13.26 7.37
CA GLU A 43 18.18 11.80 7.31
C GLU A 43 17.15 11.15 6.38
N GLY A 44 16.18 11.92 5.86
CA GLY A 44 15.13 11.44 4.95
C GLY A 44 13.72 11.63 5.51
N TRP A 45 12.82 10.73 5.15
CA TRP A 45 11.41 10.74 5.59
C TRP A 45 11.25 9.96 6.90
N ASP A 46 10.69 10.58 7.93
CA ASP A 46 10.21 9.89 9.13
C ASP A 46 8.71 9.55 8.99
N ALA A 47 8.43 8.28 8.70
CA ALA A 47 7.07 7.74 8.63
C ALA A 47 6.62 7.03 9.93
N SER A 48 7.40 7.10 11.01
CA SER A 48 7.13 6.32 12.22
C SER A 48 5.81 6.68 12.91
N GLY A 49 5.33 7.91 12.72
CA GLY A 49 4.04 8.38 13.21
C GLY A 49 2.86 8.14 12.24
N TRP A 50 3.13 7.72 11.00
CA TRP A 50 2.11 7.56 9.98
C TRP A 50 1.23 6.32 10.27
N GLN A 51 -0.08 6.55 10.35
CA GLN A 51 -1.09 5.50 10.51
C GLN A 51 -2.05 5.53 9.32
N PRO A 52 -1.66 4.90 8.18
CA PRO A 52 -2.49 4.91 6.99
C PRO A 52 -3.85 4.26 7.29
N SER A 53 -4.89 4.84 6.70
CA SER A 53 -6.23 4.26 6.72
C SER A 53 -6.38 3.23 5.61
N PRO A 54 -7.14 2.14 5.83
CA PRO A 54 -7.41 1.19 4.76
C PRO A 54 -8.19 1.86 3.63
N PRO A 55 -7.97 1.47 2.37
CA PRO A 55 -8.77 1.95 1.26
C PRO A 55 -10.22 1.47 1.38
N PRO A 56 -11.18 2.06 0.62
CA PRO A 56 -12.57 1.67 0.69
C PRO A 56 -12.83 0.16 0.47
N GLY A 57 -13.76 -0.38 1.24
CA GLY A 57 -14.18 -1.78 1.21
C GLY A 57 -13.65 -2.60 2.40
N ASP A 58 -14.19 -3.80 2.55
CA ASP A 58 -13.87 -4.65 3.70
C ASP A 58 -12.69 -5.60 3.44
N GLY A 59 -12.14 -6.16 4.52
CA GLY A 59 -11.14 -7.23 4.47
C GLY A 59 -9.69 -6.78 4.26
N TRP A 60 -9.44 -5.47 4.24
CA TRP A 60 -8.08 -4.93 4.13
C TRP A 60 -7.27 -5.17 5.41
N PHE A 61 -6.03 -5.60 5.23
CA PHE A 61 -5.00 -5.65 6.25
C PHE A 61 -3.69 -5.07 5.71
N MET A 62 -2.87 -4.52 6.60
CA MET A 62 -1.61 -3.90 6.22
C MET A 62 -0.58 -5.00 5.88
N GLY A 63 -0.03 -4.94 4.68
CA GLY A 63 1.03 -5.83 4.21
C GLY A 63 2.42 -5.31 4.57
N ALA A 64 2.70 -4.04 4.24
CA ALA A 64 3.98 -3.40 4.51
C ALA A 64 3.87 -1.87 4.48
N ILE A 65 4.72 -1.21 5.27
CA ILE A 65 5.13 0.19 5.08
C ILE A 65 6.60 0.15 4.64
N TYR A 66 6.92 0.85 3.56
CA TYR A 66 8.26 0.89 2.96
C TYR A 66 8.49 2.25 2.30
N ASP A 67 9.73 2.64 2.10
CA ASP A 67 10.09 3.85 1.38
C ASP A 67 10.43 3.56 -0.08
N ASN A 68 10.19 4.52 -0.96
CA ASN A 68 10.73 4.55 -2.32
C ASN A 68 11.09 5.99 -2.72
N GLU A 69 11.39 6.21 -4.01
CA GLU A 69 11.77 7.53 -4.53
C GLU A 69 10.69 8.61 -4.34
N ASP A 70 9.42 8.22 -4.25
CA ASP A 70 8.26 9.09 -4.03
C ASP A 70 7.95 9.33 -2.53
N GLY A 71 8.71 8.70 -1.63
CA GLY A 71 8.56 8.79 -0.18
C GLY A 71 7.94 7.52 0.44
N PRO A 72 7.44 7.61 1.68
CA PRO A 72 6.83 6.47 2.36
C PRO A 72 5.57 5.98 1.66
N MET A 73 5.47 4.66 1.52
CA MET A 73 4.42 3.92 0.84
C MET A 73 3.79 2.91 1.80
N CYS A 74 2.50 2.63 1.61
CA CYS A 74 1.78 1.57 2.33
C CYS A 74 1.14 0.59 1.34
N LEU A 75 1.46 -0.70 1.47
CA LEU A 75 0.80 -1.79 0.76
C LEU A 75 -0.31 -2.36 1.64
N TRP A 76 -1.55 -2.21 1.19
CA TRP A 76 -2.72 -2.88 1.71
C TRP A 76 -3.01 -4.16 0.93
N LEU A 77 -3.44 -5.20 1.62
CA LEU A 77 -3.79 -6.49 1.05
C LEU A 77 -5.19 -6.90 1.50
N ARG A 78 -5.94 -7.59 0.64
CA ARG A 78 -7.16 -8.29 1.06
C ARG A 78 -7.39 -9.57 0.27
N PRO A 79 -8.13 -10.55 0.84
CA PRO A 79 -8.62 -11.69 0.08
C PRO A 79 -9.47 -11.25 -1.11
N VAL A 80 -9.24 -11.88 -2.27
CA VAL A 80 -10.19 -11.80 -3.38
C VAL A 80 -11.42 -12.57 -2.94
N ALA A 81 -12.60 -11.95 -3.02
CA ALA A 81 -13.85 -12.66 -2.76
C ALA A 81 -13.92 -13.87 -3.71
N HIS A 82 -13.85 -15.07 -3.16
CA HIS A 82 -14.16 -16.27 -3.91
C HIS A 82 -15.65 -16.20 -4.21
N GLY A 83 -16.02 -16.01 -5.48
CA GLY A 83 -17.41 -16.12 -5.87
C GLY A 83 -17.93 -17.50 -5.46
N GLU A 84 -18.88 -17.56 -4.54
CA GLU A 84 -19.73 -18.73 -4.40
C GLU A 84 -20.59 -18.82 -5.67
N GLY A 85 -20.25 -19.76 -6.55
CA GLY A 85 -21.14 -20.28 -7.59
C GLY A 85 -21.21 -19.48 -8.90
N ALA A 86 -20.58 -20.04 -9.95
CA ALA A 86 -21.17 -20.19 -11.28
C ALA A 86 -20.49 -21.37 -11.99
#